data_AF-A0A3D8MZU7-F1
#
_entry.id   AF-A0A3D8MZU7-F1
#
_cell.length_a   1.000
_cell.length_b   1.000
_cell.length_c   1.000
_cell.angle_alpha   90.00
_cell.angle_beta   90.00
_cell.angle_gamma   90.00
#
_symmetry.space_group_name_H-M   'P 1'
#
loop_
_entity.id
_entity.type
_entity.pdbx_description
1 polymer ?
#
loop_
_entity_poly.entity_id
_entity_poly.type
_entity_poly.pdbx_seq_one_letter_code
_entity_poly.pdbx_strand_id
1 'polypeptide(L)'
;MALSSEQRAFTLHLLRDLEFIDMLDGEELIARVNTLRAMFDDEDTESSGAQTTLEALETRLEMMLFQLCAAQRVEAMRGELRRTLQFLMDTVPEG
;
A
#
# COMPACT_ATOMS: atom_id res chain seq x y z
N MET A 1 -12.18 1.74 -14.21
CA MET A 1 -12.42 0.66 -13.25
C MET A 1 -12.61 1.28 -11.89
N ALA A 2 -13.45 0.67 -11.07
CA ALA A 2 -13.86 1.20 -9.81
C ALA A 2 -13.52 0.18 -8.72
N LEU A 3 -13.03 0.60 -7.54
CA LEU A 3 -12.61 -0.35 -6.51
C LEU A 3 -13.82 -1.15 -6.08
N SER A 4 -13.67 -2.47 -5.97
CA SER A 4 -14.64 -3.28 -5.26
C SER A 4 -14.74 -2.78 -3.81
N SER A 5 -15.90 -2.97 -3.19
CA SER A 5 -16.10 -2.61 -1.78
C SER A 5 -15.07 -3.28 -0.86
N GLU A 6 -14.62 -4.48 -1.22
CA GLU A 6 -13.60 -5.23 -0.51
C GLU A 6 -12.21 -4.59 -0.67
N GLN A 7 -11.80 -4.26 -1.90
CA GLN A 7 -10.52 -3.60 -2.18
C GLN A 7 -10.42 -2.25 -1.46
N ARG A 8 -11.52 -1.49 -1.44
CA ARG A 8 -11.59 -0.21 -0.72
C ARG A 8 -11.47 -0.39 0.79
N ALA A 9 -12.21 -1.34 1.37
CA ALA A 9 -12.11 -1.65 2.80
C ALA A 9 -10.68 -2.06 3.18
N PHE A 10 -10.05 -2.91 2.36
CA PHE A 10 -8.68 -3.37 2.57
C PHE A 10 -7.68 -2.21 2.49
N THR A 11 -7.81 -1.34 1.49
CA THR A 11 -6.94 -0.17 1.31
C THR A 11 -7.05 0.82 2.47
N LEU A 12 -8.27 1.03 3.00
CA LEU A 12 -8.51 1.84 4.19
C LEU A 12 -7.89 1.24 5.46
N HIS A 13 -7.91 -0.08 5.60
CA HIS A 13 -7.22 -0.76 6.70
C HIS A 13 -5.71 -0.54 6.63
N LEU A 14 -5.13 -0.69 5.43
CA LEU A 14 -3.69 -0.50 5.21
C LEU A 14 -3.24 0.94 5.50
N LEU A 15 -4.06 1.93 5.15
CA LEU A 15 -3.82 3.34 5.49
C LEU A 15 -3.75 3.58 7.00
N ARG A 16 -4.61 2.92 7.78
CA ARG A 16 -4.59 3.02 9.25
C ARG A 16 -3.35 2.35 9.83
N ASP A 17 -2.97 1.20 9.30
CA ASP A 17 -1.79 0.46 9.77
C ASP A 17 -0.50 1.27 9.58
N LEU A 18 -0.38 2.00 8.46
CA LEU A 18 0.77 2.88 8.24
C LEU A 18 0.96 3.98 9.30
N GLU A 19 -0.11 4.38 10.00
CA GLU A 19 0.01 5.36 11.10
C GLU A 19 0.75 4.76 12.31
N PHE A 20 0.72 3.44 12.45
CA PHE A 20 1.27 2.68 13.57
C PHE A 20 2.42 1.76 13.16
N ILE A 21 3.05 2.00 12.01
CA ILE A 21 4.06 1.12 11.43
C ILE A 21 5.26 0.83 12.33
N ASP A 22 5.62 1.75 13.23
CA ASP A 22 6.71 1.54 14.20
C ASP A 22 6.37 0.46 15.25
N MET A 23 5.10 0.07 15.35
CA MET A 23 4.56 -0.94 16.28
C MET A 23 4.07 -2.20 15.57
N LEU A 24 4.07 -2.21 14.23
CA LEU A 24 3.61 -3.32 13.42
C LEU A 24 4.80 -4.14 12.90
N ASP A 25 4.54 -5.41 12.66
CA ASP A 25 5.50 -6.26 11.95
C ASP A 25 5.57 -5.82 10.48
N GLY A 26 6.78 -5.47 10.04
CA GLY A 26 7.02 -5.06 8.66
C GLY A 26 6.69 -6.16 7.65
N GLU A 27 6.93 -7.42 8.01
CA GLU A 27 6.59 -8.56 7.17
C GLU A 27 5.08 -8.69 6.99
N GLU A 28 4.29 -8.43 8.04
CA GLU A 28 2.84 -8.42 7.99
C GLU A 28 2.30 -7.33 7.06
N LEU A 29 2.93 -6.16 7.08
CA LEU A 29 2.57 -5.03 6.22
C LEU A 29 2.87 -5.31 4.74
N ILE A 30 4.00 -5.94 4.44
CA ILE A 30 4.34 -6.41 3.08
C ILE A 30 3.34 -7.48 2.61
N ALA A 31 2.99 -8.44 3.47
CA ALA A 31 2.03 -9.48 3.15
C ALA A 31 0.64 -8.88 2.82
N ARG A 32 0.23 -7.85 3.54
CA ARG A 32 -1.03 -7.12 3.25
C ARG A 32 -0.95 -6.37 1.92
N VAL A 33 0.15 -5.69 1.60
CA VAL A 33 0.33 -5.05 0.27
C VAL A 33 0.28 -6.08 -0.87
N ASN A 34 0.91 -7.24 -0.68
CA ASN A 34 0.86 -8.34 -1.65
C ASN A 34 -0.56 -8.91 -1.82
N THR A 35 -1.32 -9.01 -0.73
CA THR A 35 -2.74 -9.37 -0.77
C THR A 35 -3.53 -8.37 -1.59
N LEU A 36 -3.32 -7.06 -1.36
CA LEU A 36 -3.95 -6.01 -2.14
C LEU A 36 -3.59 -6.14 -3.63
N ARG A 37 -2.32 -6.37 -3.97
CA ARG A 37 -1.89 -6.59 -5.37
C ARG A 37 -2.59 -7.77 -6.02
N ALA A 38 -2.71 -8.91 -5.33
CA ALA A 38 -3.43 -10.08 -5.84
C ALA A 38 -4.91 -9.77 -6.11
N MET A 39 -5.55 -8.95 -5.28
CA MET A 39 -6.94 -8.51 -5.51
C MET A 39 -7.11 -7.64 -6.77
N PHE A 40 -6.04 -7.04 -7.30
CA PHE A 40 -6.06 -6.32 -8.59
C PHE A 40 -5.66 -7.22 -9.77
N ASP A 41 -4.91 -8.30 -9.54
CA ASP A 41 -4.41 -9.21 -10.58
C ASP A 41 -5.51 -10.15 -11.11
N ASP A 42 -6.47 -10.54 -10.25
CA ASP A 42 -7.65 -11.36 -10.61
C ASP A 42 -8.59 -10.67 -11.63
N GLU A 43 -8.39 -9.38 -11.94
CA GLU A 43 -9.19 -8.62 -12.91
C GLU A 43 -8.61 -8.59 -14.34
N ASP A 44 -7.63 -9.44 -14.68
CA ASP A 44 -7.06 -9.54 -16.05
C ASP A 44 -6.42 -8.19 -16.51
N THR A 45 -5.70 -7.54 -15.58
CA THR A 45 -5.11 -6.20 -15.79
C THR A 45 -3.58 -6.20 -15.76
N GLU A 46 -2.94 -6.90 -16.72
CA GLU A 46 -1.49 -6.86 -16.94
C GLU A 46 -0.91 -5.44 -17.28
N SER A 47 -1.72 -4.37 -17.27
CA SER A 47 -1.26 -3.01 -17.64
C SER A 47 -2.12 -1.87 -17.05
N SER A 48 -2.62 -1.98 -15.82
CA SER A 48 -3.32 -0.85 -15.17
C SER A 48 -2.37 0.03 -14.34
N GLY A 49 -2.59 1.35 -14.34
CA GLY A 49 -1.82 2.28 -13.49
C GLY A 49 -1.91 1.98 -11.99
N ALA A 50 -2.89 1.18 -11.56
CA ALA A 50 -3.02 0.68 -10.20
C ALA A 50 -1.92 -0.34 -9.85
N GLN A 51 -1.59 -1.28 -10.75
CA GLN A 51 -0.49 -2.23 -10.51
C GLN A 51 0.85 -1.52 -10.34
N THR A 52 1.18 -0.58 -11.24
CA THR A 52 2.41 0.23 -11.11
C THR A 52 2.45 1.03 -9.81
N THR A 53 1.30 1.53 -9.35
CA THR A 53 1.20 2.26 -8.07
C THR A 53 1.44 1.33 -6.88
N LEU A 54 0.93 0.09 -6.93
CA LEU A 54 1.11 -0.92 -5.88
C LEU A 54 2.53 -1.44 -5.81
N GLU A 55 3.18 -1.71 -6.93
CA GLU A 55 4.62 -2.05 -6.98
C GLU A 55 5.45 -0.91 -6.36
N ALA A 56 5.15 0.33 -6.73
CA ALA A 56 5.85 1.48 -6.18
C ALA A 56 5.57 1.71 -4.69
N LEU A 57 4.42 1.24 -4.19
CA LEU A 57 4.11 1.22 -2.76
C LEU A 57 4.92 0.14 -2.03
N GLU A 58 4.98 -1.08 -2.58
CA GLU A 58 5.75 -2.20 -2.03
C GLU A 58 7.22 -1.85 -1.88
N THR A 59 7.87 -1.36 -2.95
CA THR A 59 9.28 -0.94 -2.90
C THR A 59 9.55 0.13 -1.84
N ARG A 60 8.64 1.10 -1.70
CA ARG A 60 8.79 2.15 -0.66
C ARG A 60 8.60 1.57 0.74
N LEU A 61 7.71 0.61 0.92
CA LEU A 61 7.50 -0.03 2.21
C LEU A 61 8.75 -0.80 2.64
N GLU A 62 9.34 -1.57 1.73
CA GLU A 62 10.60 -2.29 1.94
C GLU A 62 11.74 -1.34 2.34
N MET A 63 11.88 -0.21 1.64
CA MET A 63 12.87 0.82 1.96
C MET A 63 12.66 1.41 3.36
N MET A 64 11.40 1.64 3.77
CA MET A 64 11.09 2.17 5.10
C MET A 64 11.41 1.16 6.20
N LEU A 65 11.10 -0.11 5.98
CA LEU A 65 11.42 -1.18 6.92
C LEU A 65 12.93 -1.35 7.09
N PHE A 66 13.68 -1.24 5.99
CA PHE A 66 15.14 -1.21 6.06
C PHE A 66 15.65 -0.02 6.89
N GLN A 67 15.07 1.17 6.73
CA GLN A 67 15.42 2.36 7.51
C GLN A 67 15.04 2.23 9.00
N LEU A 68 13.90 1.62 9.32
CA LEU A 68 13.48 1.31 10.69
C LEU A 68 14.47 0.35 11.37
N CYS A 69 14.87 -0.72 10.69
CA CYS A 69 15.90 -1.64 11.15
C CYS A 69 17.24 -0.94 11.40
N ALA A 70 17.55 0.11 10.62
CA ALA A 70 18.73 0.95 10.78
C ALA A 70 18.57 2.06 11.85
N ALA A 71 17.49 2.04 12.64
CA ALA A 71 17.13 3.04 13.66
C ALA A 71 17.07 4.49 13.12
N GLN A 72 16.69 4.65 11.84
CA GLN A 72 16.53 5.95 11.21
C GLN A 72 15.11 6.49 11.35
N ARG A 73 14.99 7.81 11.17
CA ARG A 73 13.72 8.54 11.18
C ARG A 73 12.93 8.30 9.90
N VAL A 74 11.76 7.68 10.01
CA VAL A 74 10.92 7.23 8.88
C VAL A 74 9.69 8.11 8.61
N GLU A 75 9.59 9.27 9.26
CA GLU A 75 8.42 10.14 9.18
C GLU A 75 8.16 10.64 7.75
N ALA A 76 9.22 10.90 6.98
CA ALA A 76 9.12 11.29 5.58
C ALA A 76 8.54 10.15 4.71
N MET A 77 9.03 8.92 4.93
CA MET A 77 8.57 7.73 4.21
C MET A 77 7.12 7.37 4.54
N ARG A 78 6.71 7.52 5.81
CA ARG A 78 5.31 7.33 6.22
C ARG A 78 4.37 8.26 5.46
N GLY A 79 4.73 9.53 5.33
CA GLY A 79 3.94 10.51 4.59
C GLY A 79 3.89 10.25 3.08
N GLU A 80 4.92 9.62 2.51
CA GLU A 80 4.93 9.19 1.10
C GLU A 80 4.05 7.95 0.88
N LEU A 81 4.19 6.92 1.71
CA LEU A 81 3.37 5.70 1.62
C LEU A 81 1.88 6.01 1.73
N ARG A 82 1.51 6.88 2.69
CA ARG A 82 0.13 7.34 2.85
C ARG A 82 -0.40 8.03 1.60
N ARG A 83 0.41 8.90 0.98
CA ARG A 83 0.04 9.60 -0.27
C ARG A 83 -0.14 8.63 -1.44
N THR A 84 0.73 7.63 -1.55
CA THR A 84 0.65 6.62 -2.62
C THR A 84 -0.63 5.77 -2.49
N LEU A 85 -0.99 5.33 -1.27
CA LEU A 85 -2.25 4.60 -1.05
C LEU A 85 -3.48 5.48 -1.26
N GLN A 86 -3.44 6.74 -0.81
CA GLN A 86 -4.54 7.67 -1.05
C GLN A 86 -4.73 7.93 -2.55
N PHE A 87 -3.64 8.05 -3.31
CA PHE A 87 -3.71 8.18 -4.76
C PHE A 87 -4.38 6.97 -5.41
N LEU A 88 -4.10 5.75 -4.92
CA LEU A 88 -4.78 4.53 -5.37
C LEU A 88 -6.30 4.61 -5.15
N MET A 89 -6.72 5.11 -3.98
CA MET A 89 -8.14 5.31 -3.67
C MET A 89 -8.80 6.40 -4.53
N ASP A 90 -8.08 7.48 -4.83
CA ASP A 90 -8.63 8.63 -5.56
C ASP A 90 -8.68 8.38 -7.08
N THR A 91 -7.77 7.56 -7.61
CA THR A 91 -7.67 7.26 -9.04
C THR A 91 -8.55 6.11 -9.50
N VAL A 92 -9.01 5.27 -8.57
CA VAL A 92 -9.91 4.16 -8.86
C VAL A 92 -11.28 4.51 -8.24
N PRO A 93 -12.25 5.03 -9.03
CA PRO A 93 -13.55 5.49 -8.52
C PRO A 93 -14.32 4.41 -7.74
N GLU A 94 -15.37 4.77 -7.01
CA GLU A 94 -16.25 3.79 -6.36
C GLU A 94 -17.21 3.19 -7.40
N GLY A 95 -17.32 1.86 -7.41
CA GLY A 95 -18.14 1.10 -8.36
C GLY A 95 -19.56 0.89 -7.90
#